data_AF-A0A2M8WW10-F1
#
_entry.id   AF-A0A2M8WW10-F1
#
_cell.length_a   1.000
_cell.length_b   1.000
_cell.length_c   1.000
_cell.angle_alpha   90.00
_cell.angle_beta   90.00
_cell.angle_gamma   90.00
#
_symmetry.space_group_name_H-M   'P 1'
#
loop_
_entity.id
_entity.type
_entity.pdbx_description
1 polymer ?
#
loop_
_entity_poly.entity_id
_entity_poly.type
_entity_poly.pdbx_seq_one_letter_code
_entity_poly.pdbx_strand_id
1 'polypeptide(L)'
;MDVLGEPAGTVRAVSLDLWMTLLRSHPEFKARRAAMLRAGLGLDVDDAVFAATLRSADRRADDFAETTGRDHALADRLRLTLDGLVAAGALDAAGASAAAGALADPATVRSLLAQQHELALELPPRPLHPDLPALLARLARHVPLAVTSNTGMIPGTTMRALLAANDLLAPFSVLTFSDEVGAPKPDRRLFDATVRGLATVLPEGATPLRHEHVVHVGDNPRADVAGAGAAGLVGLLVDDVAPVETALADVLRAARVTRVAVHTLSSDDDPADDDPADDDPGRPARAAGGSAAAAGAAGPTGFDARTYSWAKHGDLDAVDVLGAELAAELARRVPALVEDPAPPVLPVAYLAVPPACLLLARRVLADLDAVRVARGLPPGRVVRVEKDSVTHTDYATASQQARRAELAGIGFRLTEDVSDGQVVVVDDIRVTGLAEVAVLRALDAAGVAPERCVVAYVAVADRGLAADPGVEARLNHAAVTSVADLAPVVGRGRFALTIRFLKRLLGAPGPERAAFLAACPPPLLDQVLDGARATGDAFCATYAAGLADVAAERAVRAGAA
;
A
#
# COMPACT_ATOMS: atom_id res chain seq x y z
N MET A 1 0.51 9.86 9.80
CA MET A 1 0.19 8.42 9.74
C MET A 1 0.09 8.05 8.28
N ASP A 2 0.50 6.85 7.88
CA ASP A 2 0.25 6.38 6.51
C ASP A 2 -1.23 5.96 6.44
N VAL A 3 -2.08 6.84 5.92
CA VAL A 3 -3.55 6.69 5.90
C VAL A 3 -3.96 5.57 4.94
N LEU A 4 -3.06 5.17 4.04
CA LEU A 4 -3.29 4.06 3.11
C LEU A 4 -3.32 2.67 3.76
N GLY A 5 -2.98 2.53 5.06
CA GLY A 5 -3.22 1.33 5.88
C GLY A 5 -3.12 -0.01 5.14
N GLU A 6 -1.94 -0.66 5.18
CA GLU A 6 -1.47 -1.66 4.19
C GLU A 6 -1.30 -0.99 2.82
N PRO A 7 -0.08 -0.81 2.27
CA PRO A 7 -0.03 -0.24 0.94
C PRO A 7 -0.78 -1.18 0.00
N ALA A 8 -1.81 -0.59 -0.60
CA ALA A 8 -2.28 -0.95 -1.93
C ALA A 8 -1.10 -1.53 -2.73
N GLY A 9 -1.37 -2.53 -3.57
CA GLY A 9 -0.44 -2.83 -4.65
C GLY A 9 -0.05 -1.54 -5.40
N THR A 10 1.00 -1.59 -6.22
CA THR A 10 1.49 -0.42 -6.98
C THR A 10 0.34 0.49 -7.44
N VAL A 11 0.30 1.73 -6.94
CA VAL A 11 -0.74 2.70 -7.31
C VAL A 11 -0.45 3.13 -8.74
N ARG A 12 -1.36 2.81 -9.66
CA ARG A 12 -1.20 3.10 -11.10
C ARG A 12 -2.25 4.06 -11.64
N ALA A 13 -3.27 4.37 -10.86
CA ALA A 13 -4.25 5.40 -11.16
C ALA A 13 -4.92 5.88 -9.87
N VAL A 14 -5.50 7.08 -9.92
CA VAL A 14 -6.21 7.67 -8.77
C VAL A 14 -7.57 8.16 -9.23
N SER A 15 -8.59 7.83 -8.46
CA SER A 15 -9.96 8.30 -8.63
C SER A 15 -10.33 9.20 -7.46
N LEU A 16 -10.93 10.35 -7.71
CA LEU A 16 -11.30 11.32 -6.67
C LEU A 16 -12.80 11.60 -6.72
N ASP A 17 -13.44 11.64 -5.55
CA ASP A 17 -14.72 12.31 -5.43
C ASP A 17 -14.57 13.83 -5.61
N LEU A 18 -15.68 14.52 -5.87
CA LEU A 18 -15.72 15.95 -6.09
C LEU A 18 -16.10 16.75 -4.84
N TRP A 19 -17.26 16.48 -4.25
CA TRP A 19 -17.85 17.33 -3.22
C TRP A 19 -17.30 16.98 -1.85
N MET A 20 -16.94 17.98 -1.05
CA MET A 20 -16.30 17.78 0.27
C MET A 20 -14.96 17.01 0.23
N THR A 21 -14.51 16.60 -0.96
CA THR A 21 -13.20 16.03 -1.26
C THR A 21 -12.31 17.05 -1.99
N LEU A 22 -12.75 17.54 -3.15
CA LEU A 22 -12.02 18.56 -3.93
C LEU A 22 -12.62 19.96 -3.79
N LEU A 23 -13.95 20.04 -3.82
CA LEU A 23 -14.70 21.29 -3.84
C LEU A 23 -15.69 21.38 -2.67
N ARG A 24 -15.81 22.57 -2.08
CA ARG A 24 -16.88 22.95 -1.15
C ARG A 24 -17.80 23.97 -1.81
N SER A 25 -19.11 23.79 -1.67
CA SER A 25 -20.09 24.72 -2.22
C SER A 25 -19.88 26.15 -1.72
N HIS A 26 -20.18 27.14 -2.56
CA HIS A 26 -20.25 28.54 -2.12
C HIS A 26 -21.27 28.67 -0.97
N PRO A 27 -20.98 29.46 0.10
CA PRO A 27 -21.88 29.58 1.26
C PRO A 27 -23.32 29.98 0.90
N GLU A 28 -23.47 30.84 -0.11
CA GLU A 28 -24.77 31.37 -0.54
C GLU A 28 -25.50 30.47 -1.55
N PHE A 29 -24.79 29.57 -2.23
CA PHE A 29 -25.33 28.84 -3.38
C PHE A 29 -26.56 28.01 -3.01
N LYS A 30 -26.54 27.29 -1.88
CA LYS A 30 -27.66 26.42 -1.49
C LYS A 30 -28.95 27.20 -1.21
N ALA A 31 -28.85 28.38 -0.58
CA ALA A 31 -29.99 29.23 -0.31
C ALA A 31 -30.56 29.84 -1.59
N ARG A 32 -29.68 30.37 -2.45
CA ARG A 32 -30.05 30.96 -3.76
C ARG A 32 -30.67 29.92 -4.69
N ARG A 33 -30.12 28.70 -4.72
CA ARG A 33 -30.66 27.55 -5.46
C ARG A 33 -32.06 27.20 -4.99
N ALA A 34 -32.28 27.14 -3.68
CA ALA A 34 -33.61 26.83 -3.13
C ALA A 34 -34.65 27.87 -3.53
N ALA A 35 -34.34 29.17 -3.40
CA ALA A 35 -35.24 30.24 -3.82
C ALA A 35 -35.52 30.20 -5.32
N MET A 36 -34.50 29.95 -6.15
CA MET A 36 -34.65 29.82 -7.60
C MET A 36 -35.53 28.62 -7.99
N LEU A 37 -35.32 27.44 -7.38
CA LEU A 37 -36.14 26.25 -7.64
C LEU A 37 -37.60 26.46 -7.21
N ARG A 38 -37.82 27.09 -6.06
CA ARG A 38 -39.17 27.45 -5.58
C ARG A 38 -39.89 28.36 -6.58
N ALA A 39 -39.22 29.44 -6.99
CA ALA A 39 -39.76 30.40 -7.93
C ALA A 39 -40.02 29.76 -9.30
N GLY A 40 -39.09 28.92 -9.77
CA GLY A 40 -39.21 28.18 -11.04
C GLY A 40 -40.37 27.17 -11.06
N LEU A 41 -40.79 26.68 -9.89
CA LEU A 41 -41.99 25.84 -9.74
C LEU A 41 -43.26 26.64 -9.43
N GLY A 42 -43.19 27.97 -9.31
CA GLY A 42 -44.33 28.83 -9.00
C GLY A 42 -44.94 28.59 -7.61
N LEU A 43 -44.13 28.15 -6.65
CA LEU A 43 -44.62 27.77 -5.32
C LEU A 43 -44.70 28.98 -4.39
N ASP A 44 -45.89 29.21 -3.82
CA ASP A 44 -46.13 30.21 -2.77
C ASP A 44 -45.86 29.58 -1.39
N VAL A 45 -44.57 29.42 -1.08
CA VAL A 45 -44.06 28.85 0.17
C VAL A 45 -42.96 29.76 0.68
N ASP A 46 -42.84 29.91 2.00
CA ASP A 46 -41.72 30.63 2.60
C ASP A 46 -40.36 30.04 2.17
N ASP A 47 -39.39 30.91 1.86
CA ASP A 47 -38.07 30.52 1.36
C ASP A 47 -37.31 29.62 2.36
N ALA A 48 -37.41 29.90 3.67
CA ALA A 48 -36.73 29.13 4.69
C ALA A 48 -37.37 27.74 4.85
N VAL A 49 -38.71 27.67 4.78
CA VAL A 49 -39.46 26.40 4.77
C VAL A 49 -39.09 25.56 3.56
N PHE A 50 -39.15 26.13 2.35
CA PHE A 50 -38.77 25.42 1.12
C PHE A 50 -37.32 24.93 1.19
N ALA A 51 -36.38 25.78 1.58
CA ALA A 51 -34.97 25.42 1.68
C ALA A 51 -34.72 24.33 2.72
N ALA A 52 -35.42 24.35 3.86
CA ALA A 52 -35.32 23.29 4.88
C ALA A 52 -35.86 21.96 4.36
N THR A 53 -37.02 21.96 3.71
CA THR A 53 -37.62 20.75 3.15
C THR A 53 -36.79 20.18 2.01
N LEU A 54 -36.27 21.03 1.11
CA LEU A 54 -35.37 20.61 0.04
C LEU A 54 -34.12 19.95 0.61
N ARG A 55 -33.49 20.52 1.65
CA ARG A 55 -32.34 19.89 2.32
C ARG A 55 -32.69 18.53 2.92
N SER A 56 -33.89 18.38 3.48
CA SER A 56 -34.34 17.10 4.03
C SER A 56 -34.58 16.06 2.94
N ALA A 57 -35.18 16.47 1.82
CA ALA A 57 -35.43 15.62 0.66
C ALA A 57 -34.13 15.19 -0.02
N ASP A 58 -33.17 16.12 -0.16
CA ASP A 58 -31.83 15.88 -0.72
C ASP A 58 -31.10 14.79 0.08
N ARG A 59 -31.02 14.94 1.41
CA ARG A 59 -30.42 13.91 2.29
C ARG A 59 -31.12 12.56 2.19
N ARG A 60 -32.46 12.57 2.16
CA ARG A 60 -33.23 11.32 2.04
C ARG A 60 -32.96 10.62 0.70
N ALA A 61 -32.78 11.38 -0.38
CA ALA A 61 -32.42 10.84 -1.68
C ALA A 61 -31.00 10.27 -1.69
N ASP A 62 -30.05 10.92 -1.00
CA ASP A 62 -28.69 10.41 -0.82
C ASP A 62 -28.69 9.10 -0.01
N ASP A 63 -29.39 9.06 1.14
CA ASP A 63 -29.54 7.86 1.97
C ASP A 63 -30.15 6.69 1.16
N PHE A 64 -31.14 6.99 0.31
CA PHE A 64 -31.76 5.98 -0.55
C PHE A 64 -30.80 5.51 -1.66
N ALA A 65 -30.04 6.42 -2.26
CA ALA A 65 -29.03 6.07 -3.25
C ALA A 65 -27.94 5.17 -2.65
N GLU A 66 -27.46 5.49 -1.44
CA GLU A 66 -26.47 4.69 -0.71
C GLU A 66 -26.97 3.27 -0.38
N THR A 67 -28.26 3.12 -0.13
CA THR A 67 -28.86 1.83 0.28
C THR A 67 -29.35 0.99 -0.89
N THR A 68 -29.79 1.61 -1.98
CA THR A 68 -30.45 0.91 -3.10
C THR A 68 -29.64 0.91 -4.40
N GLY A 69 -28.59 1.73 -4.49
CA GLY A 69 -27.81 1.91 -5.73
C GLY A 69 -28.59 2.60 -6.85
N ARG A 70 -29.70 3.28 -6.53
CA ARG A 70 -30.51 4.03 -7.49
C ARG A 70 -30.22 5.51 -7.38
N ASP A 71 -29.85 6.14 -8.50
CA ASP A 71 -29.66 7.58 -8.54
C ASP A 71 -31.02 8.32 -8.51
N HIS A 72 -31.02 9.48 -7.86
CA HIS A 72 -32.15 10.38 -7.76
C HIS A 72 -31.78 11.71 -8.40
N ALA A 73 -32.28 11.94 -9.60
CA ALA A 73 -32.06 13.19 -10.32
C ALA A 73 -32.86 14.35 -9.69
N LEU A 74 -32.61 15.57 -10.17
CA LEU A 74 -33.27 16.79 -9.71
C LEU A 74 -34.80 16.65 -9.57
N ALA A 75 -35.47 16.09 -10.57
CA ALA A 75 -36.93 15.97 -10.56
C ALA A 75 -37.43 15.07 -9.43
N ASP A 76 -36.72 13.99 -9.10
CA ASP A 76 -37.10 13.08 -8.02
C ASP A 76 -36.90 13.74 -6.65
N ARG A 77 -35.80 14.47 -6.48
CA ARG A 77 -35.51 15.25 -5.26
C ARG A 77 -36.54 16.36 -5.05
N LEU A 78 -36.97 17.01 -6.14
CA LEU A 78 -38.04 18.01 -6.09
C LEU A 78 -39.40 17.37 -5.77
N ARG A 79 -39.73 16.18 -6.30
CA ARG A 79 -40.94 15.45 -5.90
C ARG A 79 -40.95 15.11 -4.40
N LEU A 80 -39.83 14.60 -3.88
CA LEU A 80 -39.68 14.37 -2.43
C LEU A 80 -39.81 15.66 -1.62
N THR A 81 -39.38 16.79 -2.17
CA THR A 81 -39.55 18.12 -1.55
C THR A 81 -41.02 18.50 -1.50
N LEU A 82 -41.76 18.32 -2.59
CA LEU A 82 -43.21 18.58 -2.65
C LEU A 82 -43.97 17.72 -1.63
N ASP A 83 -43.67 16.43 -1.55
CA ASP A 83 -44.27 15.52 -0.57
C ASP A 83 -44.00 15.98 0.87
N GLY A 84 -42.77 16.43 1.16
CA GLY A 84 -42.40 16.97 2.46
C GLY A 84 -43.14 18.27 2.80
N LEU A 85 -43.37 19.14 1.81
CA LEU A 85 -44.12 20.39 2.00
C LEU A 85 -45.59 20.12 2.29
N VAL A 86 -46.20 19.15 1.59
CA VAL A 86 -47.58 18.70 1.86
C VAL A 86 -47.70 18.10 3.25
N ALA A 87 -46.77 17.21 3.63
CA ALA A 87 -46.76 16.60 4.96
C ALA A 87 -46.60 17.64 6.09
N ALA A 88 -45.87 18.73 5.84
CA ALA A 88 -45.70 19.84 6.77
C ALA A 88 -46.89 20.84 6.77
N GLY A 89 -47.89 20.65 5.90
CA GLY A 89 -49.01 21.58 5.72
C GLY A 89 -48.60 22.92 5.10
N ALA A 90 -47.40 23.00 4.51
CA ALA A 90 -46.85 24.20 3.87
C ALA A 90 -47.25 24.34 2.40
N LEU A 91 -47.79 23.29 1.78
CA LEU A 91 -48.30 23.27 0.42
C LEU A 91 -49.55 22.39 0.36
N ASP A 92 -50.58 22.82 -0.37
CA ASP A 92 -51.79 22.01 -0.55
C ASP A 92 -51.60 20.94 -1.64
N ALA A 93 -52.50 19.95 -1.68
CA ALA A 93 -52.42 18.85 -2.64
C ALA A 93 -52.55 19.31 -4.10
N ALA A 94 -53.29 20.40 -4.35
CA ALA A 94 -53.49 20.96 -5.67
C ALA A 94 -52.20 21.61 -6.21
N GLY A 95 -51.54 22.42 -5.39
CA GLY A 95 -50.25 23.04 -5.71
C GLY A 95 -49.14 22.01 -5.87
N ALA A 96 -49.10 20.99 -5.01
CA ALA A 96 -48.16 19.87 -5.17
C ALA A 96 -48.39 19.09 -6.47
N SER A 97 -49.64 18.81 -6.82
CA SER A 97 -49.99 18.12 -8.08
C SER A 97 -49.62 18.95 -9.31
N ALA A 98 -49.89 20.25 -9.29
CA ALA A 98 -49.50 21.16 -10.38
C ALA A 98 -47.98 21.21 -10.58
N ALA A 99 -47.21 21.35 -9.49
CA ALA A 99 -45.76 21.35 -9.54
C ALA A 99 -45.18 19.99 -9.98
N ALA A 100 -45.77 18.88 -9.52
CA ALA A 100 -45.40 17.55 -9.96
C ALA A 100 -45.69 17.33 -11.46
N GLY A 101 -46.80 17.89 -11.96
CA GLY A 101 -47.13 17.95 -13.38
C GLY A 101 -46.11 18.73 -14.20
N ALA A 102 -45.67 19.89 -13.70
CA ALA A 102 -44.60 20.66 -14.34
C ALA A 102 -43.26 19.89 -14.39
N LEU A 103 -42.92 19.16 -13.32
CA LEU A 103 -41.72 18.30 -13.26
C LEU A 103 -41.80 17.05 -14.14
N ALA A 104 -42.99 16.68 -14.63
CA ALA A 104 -43.15 15.61 -15.61
C ALA A 104 -42.75 16.06 -17.02
N ASP A 105 -42.74 17.36 -17.31
CA ASP A 105 -42.23 17.91 -18.57
C ASP A 105 -40.69 18.01 -18.55
N PRO A 106 -39.98 17.28 -19.43
CA PRO A 106 -38.53 17.37 -19.54
C PRO A 106 -38.01 18.78 -19.86
N ALA A 107 -38.80 19.64 -20.52
CA ALA A 107 -38.38 21.01 -20.82
C ALA A 107 -38.27 21.87 -19.55
N THR A 108 -39.21 21.72 -18.61
CA THR A 108 -39.16 22.35 -17.30
C THR A 108 -37.91 21.92 -16.54
N VAL A 109 -37.64 20.61 -16.45
CA VAL A 109 -36.47 20.08 -15.75
C VAL A 109 -35.16 20.59 -16.37
N ARG A 110 -35.07 20.60 -17.71
CA ARG A 110 -33.91 21.18 -18.41
C ARG A 110 -33.72 22.67 -18.11
N SER A 111 -34.80 23.45 -18.07
CA SER A 111 -34.75 24.88 -17.72
C SER A 111 -34.24 25.09 -16.29
N LEU A 112 -34.73 24.32 -15.32
CA LEU A 112 -34.26 24.39 -13.94
C LEU A 112 -32.79 23.98 -13.81
N LEU A 113 -32.35 22.94 -14.54
CA LEU A 113 -30.94 22.54 -14.59
C LEU A 113 -30.05 23.64 -15.20
N ALA A 114 -30.49 24.29 -16.28
CA ALA A 114 -29.77 25.40 -16.90
C ALA A 114 -29.65 26.61 -15.95
N GLN A 115 -30.73 26.98 -15.26
CA GLN A 115 -30.68 28.04 -14.25
C GLN A 115 -29.76 27.69 -13.07
N GLN A 116 -29.74 26.42 -12.65
CA GLN A 116 -28.79 25.96 -11.63
C GLN A 116 -27.34 26.01 -12.13
N HIS A 117 -27.10 25.71 -13.40
CA HIS A 117 -25.79 25.79 -14.03
C HIS A 117 -25.25 27.22 -13.98
N GLU A 118 -26.02 28.19 -14.48
CA GLU A 118 -25.65 29.61 -14.45
C GLU A 118 -25.40 30.10 -13.02
N LEU A 119 -26.29 29.76 -12.08
CA LEU A 119 -26.13 30.14 -10.67
C LEU A 119 -24.87 29.52 -10.05
N ALA A 120 -24.50 28.29 -10.44
CA ALA A 120 -23.30 27.63 -9.94
C ALA A 120 -22.03 28.26 -10.51
N LEU A 121 -22.07 28.88 -11.69
CA LEU A 121 -20.95 29.64 -12.25
C LEU A 121 -20.86 31.06 -11.67
N GLU A 122 -22.00 31.68 -11.34
CA GLU A 122 -22.06 32.97 -10.64
C GLU A 122 -21.54 32.85 -9.20
N LEU A 123 -21.90 31.75 -8.52
CA LEU A 123 -21.49 31.44 -7.15
C LEU A 123 -20.64 30.15 -7.13
N PRO A 124 -19.42 30.19 -7.70
CA PRO A 124 -18.61 29.00 -7.88
C PRO A 124 -18.24 28.36 -6.53
N PRO A 125 -18.20 27.02 -6.47
CA PRO A 125 -17.61 26.34 -5.33
C PRO A 125 -16.13 26.70 -5.23
N ARG A 126 -15.56 26.47 -4.04
CA ARG A 126 -14.15 26.75 -3.76
C ARG A 126 -13.39 25.45 -3.52
N PRO A 127 -12.10 25.36 -3.88
CA PRO A 127 -11.27 24.21 -3.50
C PRO A 127 -11.24 24.03 -1.99
N LEU A 128 -11.20 22.78 -1.50
CA LEU A 128 -11.08 22.52 -0.06
C LEU A 128 -9.75 22.99 0.53
N HIS A 129 -8.70 23.00 -0.28
CA HIS A 129 -7.38 23.47 0.10
C HIS A 129 -6.75 24.29 -1.04
N PRO A 130 -6.07 25.43 -0.76
CA PRO A 130 -5.49 26.30 -1.80
C PRO A 130 -4.46 25.59 -2.69
N ASP A 131 -3.72 24.63 -2.16
CA ASP A 131 -2.68 23.90 -2.91
C ASP A 131 -3.21 22.75 -3.79
N LEU A 132 -4.53 22.51 -3.81
CA LEU A 132 -5.12 21.40 -4.59
C LEU A 132 -4.71 21.40 -6.07
N PRO A 133 -4.74 22.52 -6.82
CA PRO A 133 -4.30 22.52 -8.22
C PRO A 133 -2.85 22.04 -8.39
N ALA A 134 -1.93 22.50 -7.53
CA ALA A 134 -0.53 22.10 -7.58
C ALA A 134 -0.32 20.64 -7.18
N LEU A 135 -1.04 20.15 -6.17
CA LEU A 135 -0.98 18.76 -5.73
C LEU A 135 -1.49 17.79 -6.81
N LEU A 136 -2.64 18.10 -7.43
CA LEU A 136 -3.21 17.30 -8.51
C LEU A 136 -2.33 17.32 -9.75
N ALA A 137 -1.83 18.49 -10.16
CA ALA A 137 -0.89 18.59 -11.28
C ALA A 137 0.37 17.75 -11.04
N ARG A 138 0.91 17.76 -9.81
CA ARG A 138 2.06 16.94 -9.44
C ARG A 138 1.74 15.44 -9.49
N LEU A 139 0.57 15.03 -8.98
CA LEU A 139 0.12 13.64 -8.99
C LEU A 139 -0.13 13.12 -10.41
N ALA A 140 -0.71 13.94 -11.29
CA ALA A 140 -0.96 13.62 -12.69
C ALA A 140 0.31 13.33 -13.51
N ARG A 141 1.49 13.77 -13.05
CA ARG A 141 2.78 13.42 -13.68
C ARG A 141 3.22 11.99 -13.41
N HIS A 142 2.62 11.33 -12.42
CA HIS A 142 2.99 9.97 -12.02
C HIS A 142 1.93 8.95 -12.43
N VAL A 143 0.65 9.30 -12.32
CA VAL A 143 -0.48 8.40 -12.58
C VAL A 143 -1.66 9.16 -13.20
N PRO A 144 -2.45 8.55 -14.10
CA PRO A 144 -3.68 9.16 -14.59
C PRO A 144 -4.69 9.37 -13.46
N LEU A 145 -5.37 10.51 -13.52
CA LEU A 145 -6.38 10.90 -12.53
C LEU A 145 -7.78 10.84 -13.12
N ALA A 146 -8.73 10.42 -12.30
CA ALA A 146 -10.15 10.44 -12.62
C ALA A 146 -10.97 11.20 -11.57
N VAL A 147 -12.07 11.80 -12.00
CA VAL A 147 -13.18 12.16 -11.12
C VAL A 147 -14.22 11.04 -11.15
N THR A 148 -14.68 10.59 -9.99
CA THR A 148 -15.82 9.66 -9.84
C THR A 148 -16.79 10.21 -8.81
N SER A 149 -17.91 10.79 -9.26
CA SER A 149 -18.79 11.54 -8.36
C SER A 149 -20.28 11.30 -8.62
N ASN A 150 -21.05 11.33 -7.52
CA ASN A 150 -22.51 11.30 -7.56
C ASN A 150 -23.02 12.70 -7.87
N THR A 151 -23.95 12.84 -8.82
CA THR A 151 -24.38 14.15 -9.32
C THR A 151 -25.44 14.82 -8.44
N GLY A 152 -26.33 14.03 -7.84
CA GLY A 152 -27.42 14.55 -7.00
C GLY A 152 -28.22 15.66 -7.70
N MET A 153 -28.17 16.88 -7.15
CA MET A 153 -28.88 18.05 -7.69
C MET A 153 -28.20 18.71 -8.92
N ILE A 154 -26.92 18.42 -9.17
CA ILE A 154 -26.09 19.09 -10.19
C ILE A 154 -25.50 18.04 -11.14
N PRO A 155 -25.84 18.05 -12.44
CA PRO A 155 -25.41 17.01 -13.38
C PRO A 155 -23.91 17.11 -13.70
N GLY A 156 -23.36 16.03 -14.26
CA GLY A 156 -21.95 15.92 -14.61
C GLY A 156 -21.47 17.03 -15.55
N THR A 157 -22.34 17.49 -16.45
CA THR A 157 -22.08 18.63 -17.35
C THR A 157 -21.75 19.92 -16.60
N THR A 158 -22.49 20.24 -15.53
CA THR A 158 -22.19 21.40 -14.67
C THR A 158 -20.94 21.16 -13.84
N MET A 159 -20.76 19.95 -13.28
CA MET A 159 -19.55 19.62 -12.52
C MET A 159 -18.25 19.81 -13.32
N ARG A 160 -18.25 19.43 -14.61
CA ARG A 160 -17.14 19.66 -15.54
C ARG A 160 -16.82 21.17 -15.67
N ALA A 161 -17.85 22.01 -15.80
CA ALA A 161 -17.67 23.47 -15.87
C ALA A 161 -17.14 24.05 -14.55
N LEU A 162 -17.60 23.56 -13.40
CA LEU A 162 -17.12 24.02 -12.08
C LEU A 162 -15.67 23.60 -11.81
N LEU A 163 -15.25 22.42 -12.25
CA LEU A 163 -13.85 22.00 -12.21
C LEU A 163 -12.97 22.92 -13.07
N ALA A 164 -13.43 23.28 -14.28
CA ALA A 164 -12.71 24.19 -15.16
C ALA A 164 -12.59 25.59 -14.55
N ALA A 165 -13.68 26.13 -14.00
CA ALA A 165 -13.71 27.45 -13.36
C ALA A 165 -12.82 27.55 -12.10
N ASN A 166 -12.39 26.42 -11.55
CA ASN A 166 -11.49 26.33 -10.39
C ASN A 166 -10.06 25.90 -10.76
N ASP A 167 -9.70 25.85 -12.05
CA ASP A 167 -8.40 25.35 -12.54
C ASP A 167 -8.08 23.90 -12.09
N LEU A 168 -9.11 23.11 -11.81
CA LEU A 168 -8.97 21.73 -11.35
C LEU A 168 -9.18 20.71 -12.48
N LEU A 169 -9.68 21.10 -13.65
CA LEU A 169 -10.03 20.15 -14.71
C LEU A 169 -8.80 19.52 -15.40
N ALA A 170 -7.78 20.32 -15.69
CA ALA A 170 -6.65 19.91 -16.55
C ALA A 170 -5.89 18.65 -16.09
N PRO A 171 -5.69 18.38 -14.79
CA PRO A 171 -5.03 17.15 -14.32
C PRO A 171 -5.81 15.85 -14.55
N PHE A 172 -7.12 15.91 -14.84
CA PHE A 172 -7.97 14.72 -14.96
C PHE A 172 -8.06 14.23 -16.40
N SER A 173 -7.78 12.94 -16.60
CA SER A 173 -7.90 12.26 -17.90
C SER A 173 -9.28 11.63 -18.11
N VAL A 174 -9.99 11.36 -17.01
CA VAL A 174 -11.28 10.66 -16.99
C VAL A 174 -12.21 11.37 -16.02
N LEU A 175 -13.49 11.54 -16.39
CA LEU A 175 -14.49 12.04 -15.48
C LEU A 175 -15.75 11.20 -15.65
N THR A 176 -16.15 10.54 -14.57
CA THR A 176 -17.26 9.61 -14.52
C THR A 176 -18.29 10.14 -13.52
N PHE A 177 -19.52 10.33 -13.99
CA PHE A 177 -20.62 10.87 -13.20
C PHE A 177 -21.78 9.88 -13.13
N SER A 178 -22.49 9.86 -12.00
CA SER A 178 -23.56 8.88 -11.75
C SER A 178 -24.75 9.01 -12.72
N ASP A 179 -25.07 10.23 -13.15
CA ASP A 179 -26.10 10.51 -14.16
C ASP A 179 -25.75 9.96 -15.55
N GLU A 180 -24.47 10.06 -15.94
CA GLU A 180 -23.94 9.56 -17.21
C GLU A 180 -23.87 8.02 -17.23
N VAL A 181 -23.60 7.38 -16.10
CA VAL A 181 -23.52 5.91 -15.97
C VAL A 181 -24.86 5.26 -15.60
N GLY A 182 -25.78 6.01 -14.98
CA GLY A 182 -27.04 5.51 -14.43
C GLY A 182 -26.88 4.73 -13.12
N ALA A 183 -25.79 4.95 -12.39
CA ALA A 183 -25.48 4.28 -11.13
C ALA A 183 -24.64 5.21 -10.21
N PRO A 184 -25.09 5.51 -8.98
CA PRO A 184 -24.32 6.26 -8.00
C PRO A 184 -23.44 5.34 -7.14
N LYS A 185 -22.34 5.86 -6.59
CA LYS A 185 -21.61 5.23 -5.48
C LYS A 185 -22.59 4.95 -4.32
N PRO A 186 -22.51 3.79 -3.64
CA PRO A 186 -21.45 2.77 -3.70
C PRO A 186 -21.60 1.71 -4.81
N ASP A 187 -22.51 1.87 -5.79
CA ASP A 187 -22.69 0.88 -6.86
C ASP A 187 -21.40 0.66 -7.66
N ARG A 188 -20.98 -0.61 -7.75
CA ARG A 188 -19.76 -1.04 -8.44
C ARG A 188 -19.70 -0.58 -9.90
N ARG A 189 -20.83 -0.43 -10.59
CA ARG A 189 -20.87 -0.05 -12.01
C ARG A 189 -20.19 1.29 -12.28
N LEU A 190 -20.27 2.23 -11.33
CA LEU A 190 -19.65 3.54 -11.44
C LEU A 190 -18.12 3.44 -11.34
N PHE A 191 -17.61 2.70 -10.35
CA PHE A 191 -16.17 2.42 -10.21
C PHE A 191 -15.62 1.65 -11.42
N ASP A 192 -16.34 0.62 -11.89
CA ASP A 192 -15.95 -0.16 -13.07
C ASP A 192 -15.87 0.72 -14.33
N ALA A 193 -16.79 1.68 -14.49
CA ALA A 193 -16.75 2.64 -15.60
C ALA A 193 -15.51 3.53 -15.50
N THR A 194 -15.18 4.04 -14.31
CA THR A 194 -13.96 4.81 -14.07
C THR A 194 -12.70 4.01 -14.38
N VAL A 195 -12.58 2.77 -13.89
CA VAL A 195 -11.40 1.92 -14.15
C VAL A 195 -11.25 1.63 -15.65
N ARG A 196 -12.36 1.39 -16.37
CA ARG A 196 -12.32 1.24 -17.83
C ARG A 196 -11.82 2.51 -18.52
N GLY A 197 -12.29 3.69 -18.13
CA GLY A 197 -11.81 4.95 -18.67
C GLY A 197 -10.33 5.19 -18.36
N LEU A 198 -9.87 4.88 -17.15
CA LEU A 198 -8.47 5.01 -16.78
C LEU A 198 -7.57 4.06 -17.58
N ALA A 199 -8.07 2.87 -17.90
CA ALA A 199 -7.34 1.90 -18.71
C ALA A 199 -7.10 2.38 -20.14
N THR A 200 -7.96 3.25 -20.72
CA THR A 200 -7.78 3.75 -22.09
C THR A 200 -6.71 4.84 -22.22
N VAL A 201 -6.29 5.44 -21.11
CA VAL A 201 -5.28 6.52 -21.08
C VAL A 201 -3.92 6.04 -20.58
N LEU A 202 -3.77 4.73 -20.33
CA LEU A 202 -2.48 4.14 -20.01
C LEU A 202 -1.53 4.17 -21.22
N PRO A 203 -0.20 4.27 -20.99
CA PRO A 203 0.78 4.18 -22.06
C PRO A 203 0.67 2.87 -22.85
N GLU A 204 1.01 2.92 -24.14
CA GLU A 204 1.06 1.74 -25.00
C GLU A 204 2.04 0.69 -24.43
N GLY A 205 1.63 -0.58 -24.44
CA GLY A 205 2.40 -1.68 -23.85
C GLY A 205 2.35 -1.77 -22.31
N ALA A 206 1.65 -0.87 -21.62
CA ALA A 206 1.45 -0.97 -20.19
C ALA A 206 0.65 -2.25 -19.83
N THR A 207 0.99 -2.87 -18.70
CA THR A 207 0.19 -3.99 -18.18
C THR A 207 -1.27 -3.55 -17.94
N PRO A 208 -2.28 -4.42 -18.15
CA PRO A 208 -3.67 -4.04 -17.93
C PRO A 208 -3.91 -3.44 -16.54
N LEU A 209 -4.71 -2.37 -16.48
CA LEU A 209 -5.14 -1.80 -15.21
C LEU A 209 -6.09 -2.79 -14.52
N ARG A 210 -5.90 -3.00 -13.22
CA ARG A 210 -6.77 -3.80 -12.36
C ARG A 210 -7.31 -2.91 -11.26
N HIS A 211 -8.47 -3.23 -10.70
CA HIS A 211 -9.13 -2.46 -9.65
C HIS A 211 -8.21 -2.18 -8.46
N GLU A 212 -7.43 -3.18 -8.03
CA GLU A 212 -6.49 -3.08 -6.91
C GLU A 212 -5.35 -2.06 -7.12
N HIS A 213 -5.11 -1.63 -8.36
CA HIS A 213 -4.13 -0.59 -8.70
C HIS A 213 -4.69 0.84 -8.62
N VAL A 214 -5.99 0.99 -8.34
CA VAL A 214 -6.67 2.29 -8.31
C VAL A 214 -7.01 2.64 -6.87
N VAL A 215 -6.52 3.80 -6.41
CA VAL A 215 -6.92 4.38 -5.14
C VAL A 215 -8.08 5.33 -5.38
N HIS A 216 -9.18 5.17 -4.66
CA HIS A 216 -10.28 6.11 -4.63
C HIS A 216 -10.23 6.97 -3.37
N VAL A 217 -10.22 8.29 -3.53
CA VAL A 217 -10.17 9.27 -2.44
C VAL A 217 -11.52 9.99 -2.37
N GLY A 218 -12.19 9.95 -1.20
CA GLY A 218 -13.50 10.59 -1.02
C GLY A 218 -13.85 10.83 0.45
N ASP A 219 -14.90 11.61 0.71
CA ASP A 219 -15.30 12.04 2.06
C ASP A 219 -16.35 11.13 2.71
N ASN A 220 -17.01 10.26 1.93
CA ASN A 220 -18.09 9.41 2.42
C ASN A 220 -17.58 8.00 2.76
N PRO A 221 -17.62 7.57 4.04
CA PRO A 221 -17.15 6.24 4.44
C PRO A 221 -17.87 5.07 3.76
N ARG A 222 -19.14 5.26 3.37
CA ARG A 222 -19.95 4.23 2.71
C ARG A 222 -19.79 4.28 1.20
N ALA A 223 -20.08 5.43 0.60
CA ALA A 223 -20.08 5.59 -0.84
C ALA A 223 -18.68 5.47 -1.43
N ASP A 224 -17.70 6.14 -0.82
CA ASP A 224 -16.34 6.23 -1.36
C ASP A 224 -15.45 5.12 -0.83
N VAL A 225 -15.38 4.91 0.49
CA VAL A 225 -14.43 3.96 1.06
C VAL A 225 -14.92 2.53 0.95
N ALA A 226 -16.08 2.21 1.56
CA ALA A 226 -16.63 0.86 1.50
C ALA A 226 -17.06 0.47 0.08
N GLY A 227 -17.65 1.41 -0.68
CA GLY A 227 -18.03 1.22 -2.08
C GLY A 227 -16.84 0.92 -2.99
N ALA A 228 -15.75 1.70 -2.90
CA ALA A 228 -14.53 1.42 -3.64
C ALA A 228 -13.92 0.07 -3.23
N GLY A 229 -13.87 -0.22 -1.93
CA GLY A 229 -13.39 -1.50 -1.40
C GLY A 229 -14.17 -2.70 -1.95
N ALA A 230 -15.50 -2.62 -1.99
CA ALA A 230 -16.38 -3.66 -2.55
C ALA A 230 -16.21 -3.82 -4.07
N ALA A 231 -15.85 -2.74 -4.78
CA ALA A 231 -15.48 -2.78 -6.19
C ALA A 231 -14.05 -3.33 -6.43
N GLY A 232 -13.25 -3.52 -5.38
CA GLY A 232 -11.86 -4.02 -5.44
C GLY A 232 -10.80 -2.92 -5.55
N LEU A 233 -11.19 -1.65 -5.40
CA LEU A 233 -10.28 -0.51 -5.30
C LEU A 233 -9.77 -0.35 -3.86
N VAL A 234 -8.78 0.52 -3.67
CA VAL A 234 -8.37 0.96 -2.33
C VAL A 234 -9.07 2.27 -2.00
N GLY A 235 -9.98 2.25 -1.02
CA GLY A 235 -10.69 3.44 -0.55
C GLY A 235 -9.90 4.21 0.50
N LEU A 236 -9.80 5.53 0.33
CA LEU A 236 -9.13 6.46 1.25
C LEU A 236 -10.10 7.56 1.66
N LEU A 237 -10.30 7.71 2.98
CA LEU A 237 -11.21 8.71 3.54
C LEU A 237 -10.54 10.08 3.64
N VAL A 238 -11.28 11.13 3.24
CA VAL A 238 -10.98 12.53 3.55
C VAL A 238 -11.90 12.98 4.68
N ASP A 239 -11.32 13.39 5.80
CA ASP A 239 -12.04 13.91 6.95
C ASP A 239 -11.18 14.94 7.72
N ASP A 240 -11.62 15.35 8.91
CA ASP A 240 -10.87 16.30 9.74
C ASP A 240 -9.54 15.71 10.29
N VAL A 241 -9.39 14.38 10.30
CA VAL A 241 -8.18 13.68 10.77
C VAL A 241 -7.17 13.55 9.63
N ALA A 242 -7.65 13.27 8.42
CA ALA A 242 -6.88 13.18 7.20
C ALA A 242 -7.46 14.12 6.12
N PRO A 243 -7.15 15.42 6.19
CA PRO A 243 -7.56 16.38 5.16
C PRO A 243 -7.03 16.01 3.77
N VAL A 244 -7.66 16.55 2.73
CA VAL A 244 -7.38 16.20 1.33
C VAL A 244 -5.90 16.37 0.95
N GLU A 245 -5.22 17.40 1.44
CA GLU A 245 -3.79 17.64 1.18
C GLU A 245 -2.90 16.56 1.79
N THR A 246 -3.29 16.00 2.94
CA THR A 246 -2.59 14.89 3.60
C THR A 246 -2.86 13.59 2.85
N ALA A 247 -4.13 13.33 2.52
CA ALA A 247 -4.53 12.16 1.75
C ALA A 247 -3.84 12.11 0.37
N LEU A 248 -3.81 13.24 -0.36
CA LEU A 248 -3.13 13.34 -1.65
C LEU A 248 -1.61 13.24 -1.54
N ALA A 249 -1.01 13.73 -0.46
CA ALA A 249 0.41 13.55 -0.21
C ALA A 249 0.75 12.07 0.03
N ASP A 250 -0.09 11.32 0.76
CA ASP A 250 0.04 9.88 0.94
C ASP A 250 -0.06 9.14 -0.40
N VAL A 251 -1.08 9.46 -1.19
CA VAL A 251 -1.29 8.85 -2.52
C VAL A 251 -0.12 9.16 -3.45
N LEU A 252 0.39 10.40 -3.43
CA LEU A 252 1.56 10.77 -4.21
C LEU A 252 2.80 9.98 -3.80
N ARG A 253 3.03 9.81 -2.49
CA ARG A 253 4.13 8.97 -1.99
C ARG A 253 3.99 7.55 -2.51
N ALA A 254 2.80 6.96 -2.42
CA ALA A 254 2.55 5.62 -2.92
C ALA A 254 2.71 5.51 -4.45
N ALA A 255 2.27 6.51 -5.21
CA ALA A 255 2.37 6.56 -6.67
C ALA A 255 3.80 6.77 -7.18
N ARG A 256 4.70 7.38 -6.38
CA ARG A 256 6.12 7.55 -6.73
C ARG A 256 6.96 6.29 -6.49
N VAL A 257 6.43 5.31 -5.77
CA VAL A 257 7.14 4.09 -5.42
C VAL A 257 6.78 2.97 -6.40
N THR A 258 7.78 2.50 -7.14
CA THR A 258 7.65 1.29 -7.96
C THR A 258 7.91 0.08 -7.08
N ARG A 259 6.94 -0.85 -6.97
CA ARG A 259 7.14 -2.12 -6.25
C ARG A 259 7.45 -3.25 -7.22
N VAL A 260 8.48 -4.01 -6.89
CA VAL A 260 8.94 -5.18 -7.65
C VAL A 260 8.99 -6.37 -6.69
N ALA A 261 8.41 -7.50 -7.09
CA ALA A 261 8.51 -8.75 -6.36
C ALA A 261 8.79 -9.88 -7.35
N VAL A 262 9.65 -10.83 -6.98
CA VAL A 262 9.91 -12.02 -7.82
C VAL A 262 8.72 -12.98 -7.73
N HIS A 263 8.22 -13.23 -6.52
CA HIS A 263 7.11 -14.15 -6.26
C HIS A 263 5.93 -13.47 -5.55
N THR A 264 4.74 -14.01 -5.77
CA THR A 264 3.54 -13.73 -4.95
C THR A 264 3.16 -15.01 -4.22
N LEU A 265 2.98 -14.93 -2.90
CA LEU A 265 2.61 -16.05 -2.04
C LEU A 265 1.12 -15.95 -1.72
N SER A 266 0.35 -16.99 -2.02
CA SER A 266 -1.08 -17.03 -1.72
C SER A 266 -1.42 -17.93 -0.55
N SER A 267 -2.53 -17.64 0.14
CA SER A 267 -3.12 -18.53 1.14
C SER A 267 -3.57 -19.88 0.56
N ASP A 268 -3.83 -19.93 -0.76
CA ASP A 268 -4.27 -21.15 -1.44
C ASP A 268 -3.10 -22.11 -1.74
N ASP A 269 -1.85 -21.68 -1.49
CA ASP A 269 -0.62 -22.42 -1.80
C ASP A 269 0.04 -23.06 -0.57
N ASP A 270 -0.66 -23.20 0.56
CA ASP A 270 -0.09 -23.79 1.78
C ASP A 270 0.27 -25.27 1.54
N PRO A 271 1.56 -25.68 1.64
CA PRO A 271 1.96 -27.07 1.44
C PRO A 271 1.64 -27.95 2.66
N ALA A 272 0.58 -27.63 3.41
CA ALA A 272 0.23 -28.26 4.69
C ALA A 272 -0.95 -29.24 4.61
N ASP A 273 -1.51 -29.52 3.43
CA ASP A 273 -2.65 -30.44 3.26
C ASP A 273 -2.26 -31.82 2.67
N ASP A 274 -1.01 -32.28 2.88
CA ASP A 274 -0.71 -33.72 2.85
C ASP A 274 -1.06 -34.31 4.23
N ASP A 275 -2.34 -34.60 4.42
CA ASP A 275 -2.86 -35.36 5.57
C ASP A 275 -2.26 -36.78 5.56
N PRO A 276 -1.46 -37.19 6.56
CA PRO A 276 -0.98 -38.55 6.68
C PRO A 276 -2.06 -39.40 7.36
N ALA A 277 -3.20 -39.57 6.72
CA ALA A 277 -4.28 -40.39 7.23
C ALA A 277 -5.13 -41.00 6.10
N ASP A 278 -4.53 -41.87 5.29
CA ASP A 278 -5.31 -42.93 4.64
C ASP A 278 -4.54 -44.25 4.70
N ASP A 279 -4.66 -44.89 5.88
CA ASP A 279 -4.19 -46.24 6.14
C ASP A 279 -5.23 -47.23 5.58
N ASP A 280 -5.22 -47.42 4.24
CA ASP A 280 -5.98 -48.49 3.58
C ASP A 280 -5.24 -49.84 3.74
N PRO A 281 -5.78 -50.83 4.48
CA PRO A 281 -5.12 -52.11 4.75
C PRO A 281 -5.06 -53.06 3.52
N GLY A 282 -5.40 -52.58 2.32
CA GLY A 282 -5.69 -53.42 1.16
C GLY A 282 -4.60 -53.58 0.08
N ARG A 283 -3.43 -52.94 0.17
CA ARG A 283 -2.47 -52.90 -0.97
C ARG A 283 -1.24 -53.80 -0.75
N PRO A 284 -0.93 -54.75 -1.66
CA PRO A 284 0.22 -55.64 -1.47
C PRO A 284 1.55 -54.90 -1.65
N ALA A 285 2.48 -55.16 -0.72
CA ALA A 285 3.82 -54.61 -0.66
C ALA A 285 4.61 -54.85 -1.96
N ARG A 286 5.19 -53.79 -2.51
CA ARG A 286 6.28 -53.89 -3.49
C ARG A 286 7.59 -53.46 -2.83
N ALA A 287 8.57 -54.33 -3.00
CA ALA A 287 9.86 -54.36 -2.33
C ALA A 287 10.75 -53.13 -2.60
N ALA A 288 11.64 -52.91 -1.63
CA ALA A 288 12.70 -51.90 -1.64
C ALA A 288 13.72 -52.09 -2.78
N GLY A 289 14.23 -50.96 -3.28
CA GLY A 289 15.46 -50.90 -4.06
C GLY A 289 15.72 -49.51 -4.65
N GLY A 290 16.87 -48.92 -4.33
CA GLY A 290 17.52 -47.94 -5.22
C GLY A 290 17.65 -46.51 -4.70
N SER A 291 18.87 -46.17 -4.27
CA SER A 291 19.43 -44.82 -4.18
C SER A 291 19.26 -44.02 -5.48
N ALA A 292 18.76 -42.78 -5.41
CA ALA A 292 19.18 -41.66 -6.27
C ALA A 292 18.63 -40.32 -5.75
N ALA A 293 19.46 -39.28 -5.84
CA ALA A 293 19.12 -37.88 -5.61
C ALA A 293 17.90 -37.45 -6.44
N ALA A 294 17.01 -36.64 -5.85
CA ALA A 294 15.97 -35.95 -6.61
C ALA A 294 15.53 -34.66 -5.90
N ALA A 295 15.43 -33.60 -6.72
CA ALA A 295 15.01 -32.25 -6.42
C ALA A 295 13.80 -32.18 -5.47
N GLY A 296 13.92 -31.39 -4.40
CA GLY A 296 12.80 -31.01 -3.55
C GLY A 296 11.85 -30.10 -4.32
N ALA A 297 10.58 -30.49 -4.34
CA ALA A 297 9.52 -29.87 -5.12
C ALA A 297 9.36 -28.38 -4.80
N ALA A 298 9.55 -27.53 -5.81
CA ALA A 298 9.03 -26.17 -5.82
C ALA A 298 7.48 -26.26 -5.82
N GLY A 299 6.84 -25.65 -4.82
CA GLY A 299 5.39 -25.52 -4.77
C GLY A 299 4.82 -24.66 -5.92
N PRO A 300 3.49 -24.50 -6.00
CA PRO A 300 2.80 -23.89 -7.15
C PRO A 300 3.20 -22.44 -7.47
N THR A 301 3.81 -21.73 -6.50
CA THR A 301 4.29 -20.34 -6.61
C THR A 301 5.71 -20.19 -7.20
N GLY A 302 6.45 -21.30 -7.33
CA GLY A 302 7.87 -21.29 -7.67
C GLY A 302 8.80 -20.71 -6.60
N PHE A 303 8.27 -20.29 -5.44
CA PHE A 303 9.07 -19.74 -4.33
C PHE A 303 9.65 -20.87 -3.45
N ASP A 304 10.96 -20.90 -3.28
CA ASP A 304 11.63 -21.88 -2.40
C ASP A 304 11.78 -21.33 -0.96
N ALA A 305 10.81 -21.68 -0.11
CA ALA A 305 10.82 -21.33 1.31
C ALA A 305 12.05 -21.89 2.06
N ARG A 306 12.62 -23.01 1.63
CA ARG A 306 13.82 -23.59 2.27
C ARG A 306 15.02 -22.71 1.99
N THR A 307 15.27 -22.34 0.74
CA THR A 307 16.35 -21.41 0.36
C THR A 307 16.17 -20.05 1.05
N TYR A 308 14.95 -19.51 1.11
CA TYR A 308 14.67 -18.31 1.90
C TYR A 308 15.05 -18.46 3.38
N SER A 309 14.65 -19.56 4.01
CA SER A 309 14.96 -19.85 5.42
C SER A 309 16.47 -19.86 5.67
N TRP A 310 17.28 -20.47 4.78
CA TRP A 310 18.74 -20.45 4.85
C TRP A 310 19.32 -19.03 4.68
N ALA A 311 18.89 -18.29 3.66
CA ALA A 311 19.36 -16.93 3.40
C ALA A 311 19.09 -16.00 4.58
N LYS A 312 17.89 -16.09 5.18
CA LYS A 312 17.48 -15.31 6.35
C LYS A 312 18.41 -15.52 7.55
N HIS A 313 19.02 -16.69 7.64
CA HIS A 313 19.92 -17.07 8.73
C HIS A 313 21.40 -16.89 8.41
N GLY A 314 21.76 -16.41 7.21
CA GLY A 314 23.13 -16.02 6.87
C GLY A 314 23.86 -16.96 5.92
N ASP A 315 23.18 -17.92 5.30
CA ASP A 315 23.74 -18.73 4.20
C ASP A 315 23.94 -17.87 2.95
N LEU A 316 25.20 -17.70 2.53
CA LEU A 316 25.54 -16.85 1.39
C LEU A 316 25.22 -17.48 0.04
N ASP A 317 25.18 -18.82 -0.07
CA ASP A 317 24.79 -19.49 -1.32
C ASP A 317 23.29 -19.31 -1.55
N ALA A 318 22.49 -19.37 -0.48
CA ALA A 318 21.07 -19.06 -0.54
C ALA A 318 20.81 -17.58 -0.86
N VAL A 319 21.59 -16.65 -0.28
CA VAL A 319 21.53 -15.22 -0.63
C VAL A 319 21.89 -14.99 -2.10
N ASP A 320 22.86 -15.73 -2.63
CA ASP A 320 23.28 -15.63 -4.03
C ASP A 320 22.16 -16.02 -5.00
N VAL A 321 21.42 -17.09 -4.70
CA VAL A 321 20.27 -17.53 -5.51
C VAL A 321 19.18 -16.45 -5.53
N LEU A 322 18.68 -16.05 -4.35
CA LEU A 322 17.57 -15.12 -4.24
C LEU A 322 17.94 -13.70 -4.71
N GLY A 323 19.18 -13.28 -4.45
CA GLY A 323 19.70 -12.00 -4.88
C GLY A 323 19.84 -11.89 -6.39
N ALA A 324 20.28 -12.96 -7.07
CA ALA A 324 20.38 -12.99 -8.52
C ALA A 324 19.00 -12.93 -9.20
N GLU A 325 18.02 -13.67 -8.66
CA GLU A 325 16.63 -13.63 -9.13
C GLU A 325 16.03 -12.22 -9.00
N LEU A 326 16.21 -11.60 -7.82
CA LEU A 326 15.72 -10.25 -7.56
C LEU A 326 16.41 -9.19 -8.43
N ALA A 327 17.73 -9.30 -8.65
CA ALA A 327 18.47 -8.39 -9.52
C ALA A 327 18.01 -8.49 -10.98
N ALA A 328 17.80 -9.71 -11.48
CA ALA A 328 17.30 -9.95 -12.83
C ALA A 328 15.89 -9.36 -13.01
N GLU A 329 15.00 -9.57 -12.04
CA GLU A 329 13.64 -9.03 -12.07
C GLU A 329 13.65 -7.48 -11.98
N LEU A 330 14.52 -6.90 -11.17
CA LEU A 330 14.72 -5.45 -11.09
C LEU A 330 15.20 -4.85 -12.41
N ALA A 331 16.24 -5.43 -13.02
CA ALA A 331 16.76 -4.97 -14.30
C ALA A 331 15.70 -5.09 -15.43
N ARG A 332 14.85 -6.12 -15.36
CA ARG A 332 13.77 -6.34 -16.33
C ARG A 332 12.61 -5.35 -16.16
N ARG A 333 12.18 -5.10 -14.92
CA ARG A 333 11.02 -4.24 -14.61
C ARG A 333 11.35 -2.76 -14.56
N VAL A 334 12.61 -2.44 -14.24
CA VAL A 334 13.11 -1.08 -14.12
C VAL A 334 14.46 -0.98 -14.85
N PRO A 335 14.47 -1.04 -16.20
CA PRO A 335 15.72 -1.02 -17.00
C PRO A 335 16.61 0.18 -16.71
N ALA A 336 16.01 1.31 -16.33
CA ALA A 336 16.71 2.51 -15.92
C ALA A 336 17.73 2.27 -14.78
N LEU A 337 17.54 1.25 -13.93
CA LEU A 337 18.53 0.90 -12.90
C LEU A 337 19.91 0.53 -13.46
N VAL A 338 19.96 0.08 -14.71
CA VAL A 338 21.18 -0.39 -15.39
C VAL A 338 21.50 0.39 -16.67
N GLU A 339 20.68 1.39 -17.03
CA GLU A 339 20.80 2.19 -18.27
C GLU A 339 21.01 3.67 -18.00
N ASP A 340 20.51 4.18 -16.88
CA ASP A 340 20.56 5.58 -16.50
C ASP A 340 21.91 5.94 -15.82
N PRO A 341 22.50 7.12 -16.13
CA PRO A 341 23.68 7.62 -15.44
C PRO A 341 23.52 7.70 -13.92
N ALA A 342 22.33 8.02 -13.40
CA ALA A 342 22.09 8.07 -11.97
C ALA A 342 22.29 6.68 -11.34
N PRO A 343 23.20 6.52 -10.35
CA PRO A 343 23.52 5.22 -9.78
C PRO A 343 22.41 4.70 -8.84
N PRO A 344 22.23 3.37 -8.72
CA PRO A 344 21.35 2.81 -7.70
C PRO A 344 21.93 3.03 -6.30
N VAL A 345 21.10 3.52 -5.39
CA VAL A 345 21.45 3.74 -3.97
C VAL A 345 20.52 2.89 -3.12
N LEU A 346 21.08 1.95 -2.38
CA LEU A 346 20.32 0.96 -1.61
C LEU A 346 20.37 1.30 -0.11
N PRO A 347 19.41 2.08 0.43
CA PRO A 347 19.33 2.34 1.85
C PRO A 347 18.89 1.08 2.61
N VAL A 348 19.65 0.68 3.64
CA VAL A 348 19.33 -0.46 4.50
C VAL A 348 19.39 -0.06 5.96
N ALA A 349 18.30 -0.32 6.69
CA ALA A 349 18.18 0.05 8.10
C ALA A 349 18.77 -1.01 9.04
N TYR A 350 19.79 -0.64 9.81
CA TYR A 350 20.36 -1.51 10.85
C TYR A 350 21.21 -0.72 11.86
N LEU A 351 21.29 -1.24 13.08
CA LEU A 351 22.08 -0.64 14.16
C LEU A 351 23.57 -0.99 14.03
N ALA A 352 23.90 -2.28 14.17
CA ALA A 352 25.28 -2.76 14.19
C ALA A 352 25.44 -4.05 13.37
N VAL A 353 24.81 -5.14 13.80
CA VAL A 353 24.90 -6.43 13.12
C VAL A 353 23.99 -6.43 11.88
N PRO A 354 24.49 -6.86 10.70
CA PRO A 354 23.71 -6.94 9.47
C PRO A 354 22.37 -7.70 9.62
N PRO A 355 21.27 -7.18 9.07
CA PRO A 355 20.08 -7.98 8.76
C PRO A 355 20.30 -8.78 7.46
N ALA A 356 19.47 -9.80 7.23
CA ALA A 356 19.53 -10.59 5.99
C ALA A 356 19.31 -9.73 4.73
N CYS A 357 18.42 -8.73 4.80
CA CYS A 357 18.19 -7.80 3.70
C CYS A 357 19.43 -6.98 3.32
N LEU A 358 20.41 -6.76 4.22
CA LEU A 358 21.69 -6.13 3.85
C LEU A 358 22.53 -7.06 2.97
N LEU A 359 22.52 -8.37 3.26
CA LEU A 359 23.22 -9.36 2.44
C LEU A 359 22.60 -9.45 1.05
N LEU A 360 21.26 -9.48 0.98
CA LEU A 360 20.51 -9.44 -0.28
C LEU A 360 20.78 -8.14 -1.06
N ALA A 361 20.71 -6.97 -0.41
CA ALA A 361 20.96 -5.68 -1.05
C ALA A 361 22.36 -5.62 -1.69
N ARG A 362 23.39 -6.09 -0.99
CA ARG A 362 24.75 -6.14 -1.52
C ARG A 362 24.86 -7.06 -2.73
N ARG A 363 24.22 -8.23 -2.68
CA ARG A 363 24.24 -9.18 -3.80
C ARG A 363 23.51 -8.62 -5.01
N VAL A 364 22.32 -8.03 -4.80
CA VAL A 364 21.55 -7.36 -5.85
C VAL A 364 22.37 -6.24 -6.49
N LEU A 365 22.99 -5.38 -5.68
CA LEU A 365 23.82 -4.30 -6.19
C LEU A 365 24.99 -4.81 -7.03
N ALA A 366 25.67 -5.89 -6.61
CA ALA A 366 26.78 -6.47 -7.36
C ALA A 366 26.36 -6.93 -8.77
N ASP A 367 25.19 -7.55 -8.91
CA ASP A 367 24.66 -8.01 -10.20
C ASP A 367 24.21 -6.82 -11.08
N LEU A 368 23.58 -5.79 -10.49
CA LEU A 368 23.25 -4.55 -11.23
C LEU A 368 24.52 -3.82 -11.69
N ASP A 369 25.52 -3.70 -10.81
CA ASP A 369 26.78 -3.01 -11.08
C ASP A 369 27.60 -3.72 -12.16
N ALA A 370 27.59 -5.06 -12.20
CA ALA A 370 28.24 -5.81 -13.27
C ALA A 370 27.71 -5.39 -14.66
N VAL A 371 26.39 -5.19 -14.77
CA VAL A 371 25.75 -4.72 -16.00
C VAL A 371 26.06 -3.25 -16.28
N ARG A 372 26.03 -2.39 -15.25
CA ARG A 372 26.33 -0.95 -15.36
C ARG A 372 27.77 -0.71 -15.81
N VAL A 373 28.74 -1.39 -15.19
CA VAL A 373 30.17 -1.31 -15.53
C VAL A 373 30.41 -1.76 -16.96
N ALA A 374 29.76 -2.83 -17.42
CA ALA A 374 29.83 -3.27 -18.81
C ALA A 374 29.31 -2.21 -19.82
N ARG A 375 28.48 -1.26 -19.36
CA ARG A 375 27.95 -0.13 -20.13
C ARG A 375 28.71 1.19 -19.90
N GLY A 376 29.78 1.18 -19.10
CA GLY A 376 30.53 2.39 -18.77
C GLY A 376 29.80 3.35 -17.82
N LEU A 377 28.80 2.86 -17.09
CA LEU A 377 28.04 3.63 -16.11
C LEU A 377 28.66 3.50 -14.70
N PRO A 378 28.50 4.51 -13.83
CA PRO A 378 29.03 4.45 -12.47
C PRO A 378 28.32 3.36 -11.64
N PRO A 379 29.04 2.64 -10.77
CA PRO A 379 28.44 1.67 -9.86
C PRO A 379 27.59 2.37 -8.79
N GLY A 380 26.69 1.62 -8.19
CA GLY A 380 25.87 2.08 -7.08
C GLY A 380 26.55 1.96 -5.72
N ARG A 381 25.75 2.17 -4.67
CA ARG A 381 26.21 2.06 -3.27
C ARG A 381 25.10 1.61 -2.34
N VAL A 382 25.49 0.96 -1.24
CA VAL A 382 24.59 0.69 -0.10
C VAL A 382 24.80 1.77 0.94
N VAL A 383 23.72 2.41 1.38
CA VAL A 383 23.74 3.47 2.41
C VAL A 383 23.11 2.93 3.68
N ARG A 384 23.70 3.22 4.84
CA ARG A 384 23.09 2.82 6.12
C ARG A 384 21.96 3.80 6.47
N VAL A 385 20.82 3.26 6.86
CA VAL A 385 19.82 4.00 7.63
C VAL A 385 20.07 3.67 9.09
N GLU A 386 20.61 4.62 9.83
CA GLU A 386 20.79 4.49 11.28
C GLU A 386 19.45 4.30 11.96
N LYS A 387 19.46 3.39 12.94
CA LYS A 387 18.32 3.02 13.75
C LYS A 387 18.72 3.18 15.20
N ASP A 388 17.99 3.98 15.98
CA ASP A 388 18.42 4.36 17.34
C ASP A 388 18.25 3.23 18.38
N SER A 389 17.55 2.13 18.05
CA SER A 389 17.42 0.97 18.94
C SER A 389 17.19 -0.35 18.18
N VAL A 390 17.52 -1.47 18.81
CA VAL A 390 17.01 -2.78 18.37
C VAL A 390 15.62 -2.97 18.97
N THR A 391 14.75 -3.57 18.19
CA THR A 391 13.42 -3.97 18.65
C THR A 391 13.53 -5.09 19.69
N HIS A 392 12.82 -4.92 20.79
CA HIS A 392 12.83 -5.83 21.93
C HIS A 392 11.72 -6.88 21.82
N THR A 393 10.69 -6.60 21.04
CA THR A 393 9.57 -7.52 20.84
C THR A 393 9.97 -8.72 19.99
N ASP A 394 9.56 -9.91 20.42
CA ASP A 394 9.61 -11.10 19.57
C ASP A 394 8.57 -10.92 18.44
N TYR A 395 9.07 -10.52 17.27
CA TYR A 395 8.24 -10.22 16.09
C TYR A 395 7.31 -11.38 15.73
N ALA A 396 7.61 -12.61 16.13
CA ALA A 396 6.81 -13.78 15.83
C ALA A 396 5.42 -13.79 16.51
N THR A 397 5.25 -13.14 17.67
CA THR A 397 4.00 -13.24 18.46
C THR A 397 3.26 -11.91 18.64
N ALA A 398 3.88 -10.79 18.29
CA ALA A 398 3.28 -9.48 18.44
C ALA A 398 2.20 -9.19 17.39
N SER A 399 1.12 -8.54 17.81
CA SER A 399 0.07 -8.05 16.90
C SER A 399 0.62 -6.97 15.96
N GLN A 400 0.01 -6.83 14.77
CA GLN A 400 0.40 -5.81 13.79
C GLN A 400 0.42 -4.39 14.38
N GLN A 401 -0.55 -4.08 15.26
CA GLN A 401 -0.64 -2.79 15.95
C GLN A 401 0.52 -2.58 16.93
N ALA A 402 0.91 -3.61 17.69
CA ALA A 402 2.07 -3.56 18.59
C ALA A 402 3.37 -3.36 17.81
N ARG A 403 3.54 -4.08 16.68
CA ARG A 403 4.70 -3.90 15.79
C ARG A 403 4.78 -2.47 15.23
N ARG A 404 3.65 -1.91 14.78
CA ARG A 404 3.55 -0.52 14.30
C ARG A 404 3.90 0.50 15.39
N ALA A 405 3.41 0.29 16.62
CA ALA A 405 3.66 1.19 17.74
C ALA A 405 5.14 1.23 18.14
N GLU A 406 5.81 0.07 18.20
CA GLU A 406 7.25 0.00 18.48
C GLU A 406 8.07 0.68 17.38
N LEU A 407 7.80 0.38 16.10
CA LEU A 407 8.47 1.05 14.97
C LEU A 407 8.25 2.56 14.92
N ALA A 408 7.09 3.06 15.37
CA ALA A 408 6.83 4.50 15.47
C ALA A 408 7.67 5.18 16.55
N GLY A 409 8.16 4.43 17.55
CA GLY A 409 9.05 4.94 18.60
C GLY A 409 10.53 4.90 18.24
N ILE A 410 10.90 4.42 17.05
CA ILE A 410 12.29 4.26 16.61
C ILE A 410 12.66 5.38 15.65
N GLY A 411 13.74 6.10 15.96
CA GLY A 411 14.34 7.07 15.04
C GLY A 411 15.06 6.37 13.89
N PHE A 412 14.84 6.85 12.67
CA PHE A 412 15.55 6.44 11.46
C PHE A 412 16.22 7.65 10.82
N ARG A 413 17.52 7.54 10.52
CA ARG A 413 18.31 8.63 9.94
C ARG A 413 19.20 8.13 8.82
N LEU A 414 19.22 8.80 7.67
CA LEU A 414 20.17 8.52 6.61
C LEU A 414 21.58 8.94 7.05
N THR A 415 22.58 8.08 6.82
CA THR A 415 23.98 8.44 7.09
C THR A 415 24.61 9.28 5.98
N GLU A 416 24.04 9.25 4.79
CA GLU A 416 24.55 9.89 3.59
C GLU A 416 23.39 10.49 2.78
N ASP A 417 23.68 11.51 1.98
CA ASP A 417 22.73 12.00 0.98
C ASP A 417 22.52 10.92 -0.09
N VAL A 418 21.27 10.76 -0.53
CA VAL A 418 20.84 9.80 -1.55
C VAL A 418 20.13 10.48 -2.73
N SER A 419 20.12 11.81 -2.75
CA SER A 419 19.41 12.62 -3.75
C SER A 419 20.03 12.55 -5.15
N ASP A 420 21.29 12.14 -5.25
CA ASP A 420 22.07 11.96 -6.49
C ASP A 420 21.78 10.65 -7.22
N GLY A 421 21.00 9.75 -6.61
CA GLY A 421 20.80 8.39 -7.11
C GLY A 421 19.36 7.96 -7.23
N GLN A 422 19.20 6.74 -7.75
CA GLN A 422 17.93 6.04 -7.83
C GLN A 422 17.79 5.19 -6.56
N VAL A 423 16.82 5.51 -5.71
CA VAL A 423 16.67 4.81 -4.43
C VAL A 423 16.04 3.44 -4.66
N VAL A 424 16.71 2.37 -4.20
CA VAL A 424 16.24 0.99 -4.28
C VAL A 424 16.22 0.36 -2.89
N VAL A 425 15.05 0.25 -2.28
CA VAL A 425 14.88 -0.43 -1.00
C VAL A 425 14.74 -1.92 -1.25
N VAL A 426 15.71 -2.71 -0.80
CA VAL A 426 15.66 -4.17 -0.90
C VAL A 426 15.25 -4.75 0.45
N ASP A 427 14.18 -5.55 0.43
CA ASP A 427 13.72 -6.32 1.57
C ASP A 427 13.49 -7.78 1.15
N ASP A 428 13.37 -8.69 2.10
CA ASP A 428 13.30 -10.11 1.79
C ASP A 428 11.87 -10.56 1.43
N ILE A 429 10.93 -10.53 2.37
CA ILE A 429 9.52 -10.82 2.13
C ILE A 429 8.64 -9.71 2.69
N ARG A 430 7.71 -9.24 1.86
CA ARG A 430 6.67 -8.32 2.30
C ARG A 430 5.47 -9.07 2.88
N VAL A 431 5.38 -9.13 4.20
CA VAL A 431 4.15 -9.53 4.92
C VAL A 431 3.32 -8.29 5.29
N THR A 432 3.89 -7.37 6.08
CA THR A 432 3.19 -6.16 6.57
C THR A 432 3.79 -4.85 6.05
N GLY A 433 4.93 -4.89 5.36
CA GLY A 433 5.61 -3.70 4.81
C GLY A 433 6.24 -2.76 5.85
N LEU A 434 6.44 -3.18 7.10
CA LEU A 434 6.95 -2.28 8.14
C LEU A 434 8.37 -1.77 7.86
N ALA A 435 9.24 -2.59 7.27
CA ALA A 435 10.60 -2.20 6.93
C ALA A 435 10.65 -1.18 5.79
N GLU A 436 9.85 -1.36 4.71
CA GLU A 436 9.73 -0.35 3.64
C GLU A 436 9.25 0.99 4.22
N VAL A 437 8.23 0.97 5.09
CA VAL A 437 7.67 2.19 5.70
C VAL A 437 8.72 2.94 6.52
N ALA A 438 9.58 2.22 7.26
CA ALA A 438 10.65 2.84 8.02
C ALA A 438 11.67 3.57 7.13
N VAL A 439 12.09 2.94 6.04
CA VAL A 439 13.05 3.54 5.10
C VAL A 439 12.42 4.72 4.35
N LEU A 440 11.20 4.58 3.85
CA LEU A 440 10.49 5.66 3.17
C LEU A 440 10.28 6.88 4.09
N ARG A 441 9.93 6.66 5.37
CA ARG A 441 9.86 7.73 6.37
C ARG A 441 11.20 8.42 6.62
N ALA A 442 12.30 7.68 6.60
CA ALA A 442 13.63 8.26 6.74
C ALA A 442 13.99 9.18 5.56
N LEU A 443 13.61 8.79 4.33
CA LEU A 443 13.77 9.63 3.13
C LEU A 443 12.93 10.91 3.25
N ASP A 444 11.66 10.78 3.64
CA ASP A 444 10.76 11.92 3.83
C ASP A 444 11.27 12.89 4.91
N ALA A 445 11.72 12.35 6.05
CA ALA A 445 12.26 13.15 7.16
C ALA A 445 13.55 13.89 6.77
N ALA A 446 14.33 13.33 5.84
CA ALA A 446 15.50 13.98 5.27
C ALA A 446 15.15 14.98 4.14
N GLY A 447 13.87 15.10 3.75
CA GLY A 447 13.44 15.94 2.65
C GLY A 447 13.90 15.43 1.28
N VAL A 448 14.26 14.15 1.17
CA VAL A 448 14.80 13.56 -0.05
C VAL A 448 13.65 13.10 -0.95
N ALA A 449 13.62 13.62 -2.17
CA ALA A 449 12.60 13.33 -3.16
C ALA A 449 13.27 12.73 -4.41
N PRO A 450 13.74 11.46 -4.35
CA PRO A 450 14.52 10.89 -5.44
C PRO A 450 13.69 10.83 -6.72
N GLU A 451 14.34 10.97 -7.87
CA GLU A 451 13.68 10.88 -9.17
C GLU A 451 12.96 9.52 -9.32
N ARG A 452 13.59 8.47 -8.78
CA ARG A 452 13.09 7.10 -8.79
C ARG A 452 13.21 6.50 -7.40
N CYS A 453 12.11 5.92 -6.91
CA CYS A 453 12.07 5.12 -5.70
C CYS A 453 11.49 3.75 -6.04
N VAL A 454 12.29 2.71 -5.86
CA VAL A 454 11.91 1.31 -6.08
C VAL A 454 11.94 0.60 -4.74
N VAL A 455 10.95 -0.24 -4.46
CA VAL A 455 10.98 -1.18 -3.34
C VAL A 455 10.87 -2.58 -3.90
N ALA A 456 11.79 -3.45 -3.51
CA ALA A 456 12.04 -4.73 -4.14
C ALA A 456 12.00 -5.85 -3.10
N TYR A 457 11.30 -6.94 -3.42
CA TYR A 457 11.12 -8.10 -2.56
C TYR A 457 11.45 -9.39 -3.30
N VAL A 458 11.99 -10.37 -2.58
CA VAL A 458 12.02 -11.75 -3.08
C VAL A 458 10.58 -12.25 -3.24
N ALA A 459 9.73 -12.03 -2.23
CA ALA A 459 8.31 -12.38 -2.32
C ALA A 459 7.37 -11.39 -1.62
N VAL A 460 6.12 -11.35 -2.05
CA VAL A 460 5.02 -10.62 -1.38
C VAL A 460 3.90 -11.56 -1.00
N ALA A 461 3.42 -11.49 0.24
CA ALA A 461 2.24 -12.22 0.69
C ALA A 461 0.97 -11.51 0.21
N ASP A 462 -0.03 -12.27 -0.25
CA ASP A 462 -1.36 -11.74 -0.52
C ASP A 462 -2.09 -11.33 0.78
N ARG A 463 -3.28 -10.75 0.63
CA ARG A 463 -4.07 -10.27 1.79
C ARG A 463 -4.47 -11.39 2.76
N GLY A 464 -4.75 -12.60 2.26
CA GLY A 464 -5.18 -13.72 3.09
C GLY A 464 -4.01 -14.22 3.94
N LEU A 465 -2.87 -14.42 3.29
CA LEU A 465 -1.66 -14.89 3.93
C LEU A 465 -1.04 -13.83 4.87
N ALA A 466 -1.09 -12.55 4.52
CA ALA A 466 -0.61 -11.45 5.37
C ALA A 466 -1.43 -11.28 6.66
N ALA A 467 -2.67 -11.77 6.69
CA ALA A 467 -3.51 -11.75 7.89
C ALA A 467 -3.07 -12.81 8.93
N ASP A 468 -2.32 -13.83 8.53
CA ASP A 468 -1.79 -14.84 9.45
C ASP A 468 -0.57 -14.30 10.22
N PRO A 469 -0.65 -14.12 11.55
CA PRO A 469 0.46 -13.59 12.33
C PRO A 469 1.70 -14.51 12.38
N GLY A 470 1.54 -15.81 12.09
CA GLY A 470 2.57 -16.83 12.14
C GLY A 470 3.30 -17.08 10.81
N VAL A 471 2.81 -16.53 9.68
CA VAL A 471 3.38 -16.83 8.36
C VAL A 471 4.88 -16.50 8.28
N GLU A 472 5.28 -15.34 8.78
CA GLU A 472 6.68 -14.91 8.72
C GLU A 472 7.57 -15.88 9.52
N ALA A 473 7.09 -16.36 10.67
CA ALA A 473 7.82 -17.33 11.47
C ALA A 473 7.95 -18.69 10.75
N ARG A 474 6.88 -19.18 10.12
CA ARG A 474 6.93 -20.42 9.33
C ARG A 474 7.92 -20.33 8.18
N LEU A 475 7.87 -19.24 7.41
CA LEU A 475 8.81 -19.00 6.31
C LEU A 475 10.26 -18.91 6.79
N ASN A 476 10.49 -18.16 7.88
CA ASN A 476 11.84 -18.03 8.44
C ASN A 476 12.39 -19.40 8.88
N HIS A 477 11.54 -20.31 9.37
CA HIS A 477 11.93 -21.60 9.95
C HIS A 477 11.64 -22.83 9.07
N ALA A 478 11.35 -22.64 7.79
CA ALA A 478 11.02 -23.72 6.87
C ALA A 478 12.15 -24.75 6.68
N ALA A 479 13.42 -24.35 6.86
CA ALA A 479 14.56 -25.26 6.83
C ALA A 479 15.49 -25.11 8.05
N VAL A 480 15.69 -23.88 8.53
CA VAL A 480 16.56 -23.60 9.68
C VAL A 480 15.73 -23.49 10.96
N THR A 481 15.79 -24.52 11.77
CA THR A 481 15.02 -24.65 13.02
C THR A 481 15.89 -24.55 14.27
N SER A 482 17.19 -24.80 14.13
CA SER A 482 18.19 -24.83 15.21
C SER A 482 19.48 -24.11 14.79
N VAL A 483 20.44 -23.88 15.70
CA VAL A 483 21.78 -23.45 15.28
C VAL A 483 22.59 -24.59 14.67
N ALA A 484 22.32 -25.83 15.06
CA ALA A 484 23.00 -27.01 14.53
C ALA A 484 22.84 -27.13 13.00
N ASP A 485 21.69 -26.74 12.47
CA ASP A 485 21.39 -26.73 11.04
C ASP A 485 22.42 -25.90 10.24
N LEU A 486 22.98 -24.84 10.83
CA LEU A 486 23.92 -23.94 10.15
C LEU A 486 25.39 -24.34 10.28
N ALA A 487 25.72 -25.34 11.09
CA ALA A 487 27.12 -25.77 11.26
C ALA A 487 27.76 -26.21 9.93
N PRO A 488 27.07 -26.94 9.04
CA PRO A 488 27.60 -27.25 7.71
C PRO A 488 27.86 -26.02 6.86
N VAL A 489 27.05 -24.96 6.94
CA VAL A 489 27.19 -23.73 6.14
C VAL A 489 28.38 -22.91 6.63
N VAL A 490 28.49 -22.76 7.96
CA VAL A 490 29.63 -22.13 8.62
C VAL A 490 30.94 -22.84 8.28
N GLY A 491 30.96 -24.17 8.29
CA GLY A 491 32.15 -24.97 7.97
C GLY A 491 32.69 -24.79 6.55
N ARG A 492 31.86 -24.41 5.57
CA ARG A 492 32.29 -24.14 4.18
C ARG A 492 32.83 -22.73 3.98
N GLY A 493 32.74 -21.87 5.00
CA GLY A 493 33.11 -20.45 4.90
C GLY A 493 32.14 -19.60 4.08
N ARG A 494 30.92 -20.11 3.82
CA ARG A 494 29.86 -19.43 3.05
C ARG A 494 28.76 -18.89 3.95
N PHE A 495 29.16 -18.31 5.08
CA PHE A 495 28.28 -17.83 6.12
C PHE A 495 28.57 -16.38 6.49
N ALA A 496 27.51 -15.59 6.73
CA ALA A 496 27.60 -14.25 7.30
C ALA A 496 26.76 -14.12 8.58
N LEU A 497 27.34 -13.53 9.62
CA LEU A 497 26.65 -13.26 10.87
C LEU A 497 25.49 -12.25 10.65
N THR A 498 24.27 -12.69 10.92
CA THR A 498 23.08 -11.82 10.93
C THR A 498 22.60 -11.55 12.36
N ILE A 499 21.88 -10.44 12.58
CA ILE A 499 21.29 -10.14 13.89
C ILE A 499 20.32 -11.23 14.37
N ARG A 500 19.60 -11.88 13.43
CA ARG A 500 18.70 -13.00 13.74
C ARG A 500 19.48 -14.23 14.19
N PHE A 501 20.54 -14.58 13.46
CA PHE A 501 21.40 -15.68 13.85
C PHE A 501 22.10 -15.42 15.19
N LEU A 502 22.59 -14.20 15.42
CA LEU A 502 23.22 -13.80 16.69
C LEU A 502 22.27 -14.04 17.88
N LYS A 503 21.03 -13.54 17.80
CA LYS A 503 20.01 -13.76 18.83
C LYS A 503 19.74 -15.25 19.06
N ARG A 504 19.66 -16.02 17.97
CA ARG A 504 19.40 -17.46 18.01
C ARG A 504 20.55 -18.25 18.67
N LEU A 505 21.79 -17.97 18.28
CA LEU A 505 22.97 -18.61 18.87
C LEU A 505 23.09 -18.32 20.37
N LEU A 506 22.96 -17.05 20.76
CA LEU A 506 23.08 -16.67 22.15
C LEU A 506 21.90 -17.17 23.01
N GLY A 507 20.71 -17.33 22.41
CA GLY A 507 19.51 -17.85 23.08
C GLY A 507 19.33 -19.36 23.01
N ALA A 508 20.17 -20.11 22.29
CA ALA A 508 20.02 -21.55 22.12
C ALA A 508 20.14 -22.32 23.44
N PRO A 509 19.67 -23.58 23.53
CA PRO A 509 19.96 -24.44 24.68
C PRO A 509 21.47 -24.64 24.87
N GLY A 510 21.94 -24.71 26.13
CA GLY A 510 23.37 -24.81 26.46
C GLY A 510 24.13 -25.93 25.73
N PRO A 511 23.63 -27.19 25.69
CA PRO A 511 24.30 -28.28 24.99
C PRO A 511 24.41 -28.05 23.48
N GLU A 512 23.34 -27.52 22.86
CA GLU A 512 23.32 -27.22 21.43
C GLU A 512 24.29 -26.09 21.08
N ARG A 513 24.26 -25.00 21.87
CA ARG A 513 25.18 -23.88 21.72
C ARG A 513 26.64 -24.35 21.86
N ALA A 514 26.96 -25.13 22.89
CA ALA A 514 28.33 -25.62 23.12
C ALA A 514 28.83 -26.46 21.93
N ALA A 515 28.00 -27.38 21.42
CA ALA A 515 28.35 -28.19 20.25
C ALA A 515 28.60 -27.33 18.99
N PHE A 516 27.75 -26.33 18.76
CA PHE A 516 27.90 -25.41 17.63
C PHE A 516 29.18 -24.57 17.77
N LEU A 517 29.42 -23.99 18.96
CA LEU A 517 30.60 -23.17 19.23
C LEU A 517 31.90 -23.96 19.05
N ALA A 518 31.95 -25.22 19.50
CA ALA A 518 33.10 -26.12 19.29
C ALA A 518 33.40 -26.37 17.80
N ALA A 519 32.40 -26.36 16.94
CA ALA A 519 32.54 -26.53 15.50
C ALA A 519 32.75 -25.21 14.72
N CYS A 520 32.54 -24.05 15.35
CA CYS A 520 32.67 -22.75 14.70
C CYS A 520 34.13 -22.41 14.35
N PRO A 521 34.40 -21.62 13.31
CA PRO A 521 35.73 -21.05 13.07
C PRO A 521 36.01 -19.89 14.04
N PRO A 522 37.25 -19.69 14.52
CA PRO A 522 37.58 -18.63 15.48
C PRO A 522 37.14 -17.20 15.07
N PRO A 523 37.28 -16.76 13.80
CA PRO A 523 36.83 -15.43 13.40
C PRO A 523 35.33 -15.19 13.61
N LEU A 524 34.50 -16.24 13.55
CA LEU A 524 33.07 -16.09 13.80
C LEU A 524 32.78 -15.84 15.29
N LEU A 525 33.57 -16.39 16.21
CA LEU A 525 33.45 -16.12 17.64
C LEU A 525 33.75 -14.64 17.94
N ASP A 526 34.79 -14.09 17.30
CA ASP A 526 35.12 -12.66 17.39
C ASP A 526 33.96 -11.80 16.89
N GLN A 527 33.43 -12.10 15.69
CA GLN A 527 32.29 -11.40 15.12
C GLN A 527 31.05 -11.44 16.02
N VAL A 528 30.77 -12.57 16.68
CA VAL A 528 29.65 -12.72 17.60
C VAL A 528 29.80 -11.80 18.82
N LEU A 529 30.99 -11.80 19.45
CA LEU A 529 31.26 -10.95 20.61
C LEU A 529 31.22 -9.45 20.24
N ASP A 530 31.88 -9.07 19.15
CA ASP A 530 31.94 -7.68 18.70
C ASP A 530 30.57 -7.19 18.21
N GLY A 531 29.83 -8.05 17.51
CA GLY A 531 28.46 -7.78 17.08
C GLY A 531 27.52 -7.55 18.26
N ALA A 532 27.60 -8.37 19.32
CA ALA A 532 26.81 -8.18 20.53
C ALA A 532 27.15 -6.86 21.24
N ARG A 533 28.45 -6.56 21.42
CA ARG A 533 28.92 -5.29 22.02
C ARG A 533 28.44 -4.09 21.23
N ALA A 534 28.59 -4.12 19.91
CA ALA A 534 28.14 -3.04 19.04
C ALA A 534 26.61 -2.87 19.02
N THR A 535 25.86 -3.92 19.35
CA THR A 535 24.40 -3.86 19.51
C THR A 535 23.99 -3.17 20.82
N GLY A 536 24.85 -3.17 21.84
CA GLY A 536 24.72 -2.35 23.06
C GLY A 536 24.50 -3.14 24.34
N ASP A 537 24.63 -2.45 25.48
CA ASP A 537 24.67 -3.05 26.82
C ASP A 537 23.39 -3.80 27.19
N ALA A 538 22.21 -3.29 26.80
CA ALA A 538 20.94 -3.96 27.04
C ALA A 538 20.85 -5.32 26.31
N PHE A 539 21.41 -5.40 25.10
CA PHE A 539 21.48 -6.65 24.35
C PHE A 539 22.43 -7.63 25.04
N CYS A 540 23.61 -7.15 25.44
CA CYS A 540 24.59 -7.95 26.17
C CYS A 540 24.04 -8.50 27.48
N ALA A 541 23.30 -7.69 28.25
CA ALA A 541 22.65 -8.12 29.49
C ALA A 541 21.60 -9.21 29.24
N THR A 542 20.77 -9.04 28.19
CA THR A 542 19.74 -10.02 27.81
C THR A 542 20.33 -11.39 27.49
N TYR A 543 21.50 -11.41 26.84
CA TYR A 543 22.15 -12.62 26.33
C TYR A 543 23.43 -13.01 27.09
N ALA A 544 23.57 -12.58 28.35
CA ALA A 544 24.79 -12.70 29.12
C ALA A 544 25.32 -14.14 29.23
N ALA A 545 24.44 -15.12 29.45
CA ALA A 545 24.82 -16.53 29.52
C ALA A 545 25.38 -17.06 28.20
N GLY A 546 24.72 -16.75 27.07
CA GLY A 546 25.22 -17.11 25.75
C GLY A 546 26.57 -16.47 25.45
N LEU A 547 26.76 -15.19 25.80
CA LEU A 547 28.02 -14.48 25.59
C LEU A 547 29.17 -15.04 26.44
N ALA A 548 28.88 -15.46 27.67
CA ALA A 548 29.87 -16.13 28.51
C ALA A 548 30.39 -17.43 27.87
N ASP A 549 29.50 -18.22 27.26
CA ASP A 549 29.89 -19.45 26.57
C ASP A 549 30.75 -19.17 25.33
N VAL A 550 30.41 -18.14 24.54
CA VAL A 550 31.23 -17.72 23.39
C VAL A 550 32.63 -17.25 23.84
N ALA A 551 32.69 -16.47 24.91
CA ALA A 551 33.96 -15.97 25.46
C ALA A 551 34.83 -17.11 26.02
N ALA A 552 34.21 -18.09 26.68
CA ALA A 552 34.90 -19.27 27.19
C ALA A 552 35.51 -20.11 26.05
N GLU A 553 34.73 -20.40 25.01
CA GLU A 553 35.22 -21.15 23.83
C GLU A 553 36.36 -20.42 23.13
N ARG A 554 36.24 -19.09 22.96
CA ARG A 554 37.30 -18.26 22.39
C ARG A 554 38.58 -18.33 23.22
N ALA A 555 38.49 -18.29 24.55
CA ALA A 555 39.64 -18.37 25.45
C ALA A 555 40.32 -19.74 25.39
N VAL A 556 39.54 -20.83 25.32
CA VAL A 556 40.06 -22.20 25.16
C VAL A 556 40.92 -22.30 23.89
N ARG A 557 40.46 -21.71 22.79
CA ARG A 557 41.19 -21.73 21.50
C ARG A 557 42.42 -20.85 21.48
N ALA A 558 42.35 -19.68 22.14
CA ALA A 558 43.50 -18.78 22.26
C ALA A 558 44.62 -19.37 23.13
N GLY A 559 44.31 -20.26 24.07
CA GLY A 559 45.30 -21.00 24.87
C GLY A 559 45.81 -22.29 24.24
N ALA A 560 45.19 -22.76 23.14
CA ALA A 560 45.58 -23.96 22.40
C ALA A 560 46.41 -23.67 21.13
N ALA A 561 46.43 -22.41 20.68
CA ALA A 561 47.28 -21.89 19.61
C ALA A 561 48.60 -21.35 20.17
#